data_AF-A0A2D4LDE8-F1
#
_entry.id   AF-A0A2D4LDE8-F1
#
_cell.length_a   1.000
_cell.length_b   1.000
_cell.length_c   1.000
_cell.angle_alpha   90.00
_cell.angle_beta   90.00
_cell.angle_gamma   90.00
#
_symmetry.space_group_name_H-M   'P 1'
#
loop_
_entity.id
_entity.type
_entity.pdbx_description
1 polymer ?
#
loop_
_entity_poly.entity_id
_entity_poly.type
_entity_poly.pdbx_seq_one_letter_code
_entity_poly.pdbx_strand_id
1 'polypeptide(L)'
;MLGFLKQPIVFSVEINVNLVVLTALGLISRLWALSYPRAVVFDEVYYGQFLSLYMKRIFFIDDSGPPFGHMLFALGGYLGGFDGNFLWNRIGAEFSPNVPIWALRLLPAIAGGLCIPLAYQILVELHFTHFVALGAAVLILFENSLITQSRLMLLESILIFFILLAVLSYLKFHNSQKESPFSARWWLWLLLTGISCSCAGQHVLD
;
A
#
# COMPACT_ATOMS: atom_id res chain seq x y z
N MET A 1 -30.40 -18.07 -29.77
CA MET A 1 -29.20 -17.98 -28.92
C MET A 1 -28.99 -16.55 -28.39
N LEU A 2 -29.96 -15.96 -27.67
CA LEU A 2 -29.84 -14.60 -27.09
C LEU A 2 -30.73 -14.43 -25.84
N GLY A 3 -30.95 -15.52 -25.09
CA GLY A 3 -31.75 -15.51 -23.86
C GLY A 3 -31.03 -14.95 -22.63
N PHE A 4 -29.70 -14.80 -22.69
CA PHE A 4 -28.86 -14.37 -21.57
C PHE A 4 -28.95 -12.86 -21.28
N LEU A 5 -29.48 -12.05 -22.20
CA LEU A 5 -29.62 -10.59 -22.04
C LEU A 5 -30.94 -10.16 -21.36
N LYS A 6 -31.82 -11.10 -20.98
CA LYS A 6 -33.13 -10.78 -20.38
C LYS A 6 -33.17 -10.77 -18.85
N GLN A 7 -32.09 -11.15 -18.19
CA GLN A 7 -32.01 -11.08 -16.72
C GLN A 7 -31.26 -9.82 -16.31
N PRO A 8 -31.81 -8.98 -15.41
CA PRO A 8 -31.04 -7.87 -14.86
C PRO A 8 -29.80 -8.43 -14.15
N ILE A 9 -28.65 -7.78 -14.35
CA ILE A 9 -27.45 -8.08 -13.57
C ILE A 9 -27.74 -7.60 -12.14
N VAL A 10 -28.18 -8.53 -11.28
CA VAL A 10 -28.44 -8.24 -9.87
C VAL A 10 -27.12 -8.39 -9.12
N PHE A 11 -26.56 -7.28 -8.64
CA PHE A 11 -25.37 -7.27 -7.79
C PHE A 11 -25.81 -7.12 -6.33
N SER A 12 -25.54 -8.13 -5.51
CA SER A 12 -25.76 -8.06 -4.06
C SER A 12 -24.46 -7.68 -3.37
N VAL A 13 -24.44 -6.55 -2.66
CA VAL A 13 -23.27 -6.07 -1.91
C VAL A 13 -23.43 -6.44 -0.45
N GLU A 14 -22.54 -7.29 0.05
CA GLU A 14 -22.43 -7.56 1.48
C GLU A 14 -21.35 -6.63 2.06
N ILE A 15 -21.76 -5.71 2.93
CA ILE A 15 -20.85 -4.74 3.56
C ILE A 15 -20.47 -5.24 4.94
N ASN A 16 -19.19 -5.57 5.13
CA ASN A 16 -18.65 -5.87 6.45
C ASN A 16 -18.35 -4.57 7.20
N VAL A 17 -19.19 -4.22 8.17
CA VAL A 17 -19.07 -2.98 8.95
C VAL A 17 -17.72 -2.90 9.67
N ASN A 18 -17.22 -4.01 10.24
CA ASN A 18 -15.93 -4.01 10.94
C ASN A 18 -14.79 -3.63 9.99
N LEU A 19 -14.81 -4.17 8.77
CA LEU A 19 -13.81 -3.87 7.75
C LEU A 19 -13.84 -2.39 7.35
N VAL A 20 -15.04 -1.82 7.16
CA VAL A 20 -15.21 -0.41 6.81
C VAL A 20 -14.68 0.50 7.92
N VAL A 21 -15.02 0.22 9.17
CA VAL A 21 -14.56 0.97 10.33
C VAL A 21 -13.04 0.87 10.48
N LEU A 22 -12.45 -0.32 10.38
CA LEU A 22 -11.01 -0.51 10.45
C LEU A 22 -10.26 0.20 9.32
N THR A 23 -10.81 0.16 8.10
CA THR A 23 -10.25 0.89 6.96
C THR A 23 -10.28 2.40 7.20
N ALA A 24 -11.41 2.93 7.67
CA ALA A 24 -11.55 4.35 7.96
C ALA A 24 -10.59 4.80 9.07
N LEU A 25 -10.53 4.07 10.18
CA LEU A 25 -9.62 4.37 11.29
C LEU A 25 -8.15 4.27 10.87
N GLY A 26 -7.80 3.25 10.08
CA GLY A 26 -6.45 3.06 9.59
C GLY A 26 -5.98 4.15 8.64
N LEU A 27 -6.87 4.61 7.76
CA LEU A 27 -6.59 5.74 6.87
C LEU A 27 -6.55 7.06 7.64
N ILE A 28 -7.48 7.31 8.57
CA ILE A 28 -7.47 8.54 9.39
C ILE A 28 -6.17 8.63 10.20
N SER A 29 -5.74 7.53 10.85
CA SER A 29 -4.57 7.56 11.71
C SER A 29 -3.28 7.90 10.96
N ARG A 30 -3.15 7.43 9.70
CA ARG A 30 -1.95 7.65 8.88
C ARG A 30 -2.06 8.91 8.03
N LEU A 31 -3.24 9.24 7.52
CA LEU A 31 -3.48 10.44 6.72
C LEU A 31 -3.49 11.74 7.54
N TRP A 32 -3.57 11.62 8.87
CA TRP A 32 -3.53 12.77 9.76
C TRP A 32 -2.22 13.55 9.64
N ALA A 33 -2.35 14.84 9.28
CA ALA A 33 -1.26 15.80 9.25
C ALA A 33 0.00 15.34 8.49
N LEU A 34 -0.13 14.76 7.28
CA LEU A 34 1.01 14.30 6.46
C LEU A 34 2.07 15.37 6.17
N SER A 35 1.63 16.63 6.05
CA SER A 35 2.53 17.76 5.79
C SER A 35 3.44 18.07 6.98
N TYR A 36 3.17 17.51 8.17
CA TYR A 36 4.01 17.65 9.35
C TYR A 36 4.77 16.34 9.62
N PRO A 37 6.11 16.38 9.80
CA PRO A 37 6.98 17.55 9.83
C PRO A 37 7.31 18.07 8.42
N ARG A 38 7.52 19.40 8.27
CA ARG A 38 7.94 20.04 7.00
C ARG A 38 9.46 19.98 6.80
N ALA A 39 10.07 18.88 7.19
CA ALA A 39 11.49 18.64 7.00
C ALA A 39 11.70 17.22 6.47
N VAL A 40 12.82 17.02 5.80
CA VAL A 40 13.26 15.72 5.31
C VAL A 40 13.64 14.84 6.52
N VAL A 41 13.05 13.65 6.62
CA VAL A 41 13.28 12.74 7.75
C VAL A 41 13.91 11.45 7.26
N PHE A 42 14.97 10.97 7.93
CA PHE A 42 15.56 9.64 7.69
C PHE A 42 15.83 9.37 6.20
N ASP A 43 15.36 8.24 5.67
CA ASP A 43 15.61 7.81 4.30
C ASP A 43 14.83 8.59 3.22
N GLU A 44 13.99 9.56 3.60
CA GLU A 44 13.41 10.50 2.63
C GLU A 44 14.49 11.26 1.85
N VAL A 45 15.69 11.41 2.41
CA VAL A 45 16.85 11.99 1.70
C VAL A 45 17.19 11.14 0.47
N TYR A 46 17.33 9.83 0.63
CA TYR A 46 17.75 8.93 -0.46
C TYR A 46 16.63 8.74 -1.49
N TYR A 47 15.42 8.40 -1.02
CA TYR A 47 14.27 8.23 -1.91
C TYR A 47 13.93 9.52 -2.65
N GLY A 48 14.13 10.66 -2.02
CA GLY A 48 13.97 11.97 -2.63
C GLY A 48 14.97 12.24 -3.75
N GLN A 49 16.25 11.87 -3.57
CA GLN A 49 17.25 12.00 -4.63
C GLN A 49 16.84 11.19 -5.87
N PHE A 50 16.45 9.93 -5.69
CA PHE A 50 15.98 9.08 -6.79
C PHE A 50 14.72 9.63 -7.44
N LEU A 51 13.77 10.13 -6.66
CA LEU A 51 12.57 10.80 -7.16
C LEU A 51 12.92 12.00 -8.06
N SER A 52 13.84 12.86 -7.63
CA SER A 52 14.30 14.00 -8.44
C SER A 52 14.98 13.56 -9.74
N LEU A 53 15.74 12.46 -9.72
CA LEU A 53 16.38 11.89 -10.91
C LEU A 53 15.34 11.32 -11.89
N TYR A 54 14.32 10.63 -11.39
CA TYR A 54 13.18 10.18 -12.20
C TYR A 54 12.41 11.34 -12.83
N MET A 55 12.11 12.39 -12.07
CA MET A 55 11.43 13.58 -12.61
C MET A 55 12.24 14.25 -13.72
N LYS A 56 13.56 14.34 -13.55
CA LYS A 56 14.48 14.91 -14.54
C LYS A 56 14.80 13.96 -15.70
N ARG A 57 14.33 12.71 -15.65
CA ARG A 57 14.62 11.65 -16.63
C ARG A 57 16.13 11.44 -16.81
N ILE A 58 16.89 11.55 -15.73
CA ILE A 58 18.33 11.30 -15.72
C ILE A 58 18.54 9.85 -15.31
N PHE A 59 19.34 9.13 -16.10
CA PHE A 59 19.72 7.76 -15.76
C PHE A 59 20.61 7.75 -14.51
N PHE A 60 20.35 6.82 -13.61
CA PHE A 60 21.14 6.59 -12.41
C PHE A 60 21.23 5.08 -12.13
N ILE A 61 22.19 4.71 -11.29
CA ILE A 61 22.36 3.36 -10.79
C ILE A 61 22.03 3.39 -9.31
N ASP A 62 21.20 2.46 -8.88
CA ASP A 62 20.77 2.31 -7.50
C ASP A 62 21.08 0.87 -7.07
N ASP A 63 21.87 0.78 -6.00
CA ASP A 63 22.33 -0.48 -5.42
C ASP A 63 21.35 -1.01 -4.36
N SER A 64 20.31 -0.24 -4.00
CA SER A 64 19.41 -0.53 -2.87
C SER A 64 18.18 -1.38 -3.20
N GLY A 65 17.95 -1.70 -4.48
CA GLY A 65 16.91 -2.64 -4.86
C GLY A 65 16.25 -2.38 -6.22
N PRO A 66 15.19 -3.13 -6.54
CA PRO A 66 14.53 -3.01 -7.84
C PRO A 66 13.73 -1.70 -7.98
N PRO A 67 13.50 -1.22 -9.22
CA PRO A 67 13.07 0.15 -9.46
C PRO A 67 11.58 0.41 -9.19
N PHE A 68 10.76 -0.62 -8.95
CA PHE A 68 9.31 -0.49 -8.90
C PHE A 68 8.82 0.48 -7.83
N GLY A 69 9.39 0.39 -6.62
CA GLY A 69 9.05 1.30 -5.53
C GLY A 69 9.34 2.75 -5.86
N HIS A 70 10.55 3.02 -6.36
CA HIS A 70 10.95 4.35 -6.76
C HIS A 70 10.11 4.90 -7.92
N MET A 71 9.73 4.06 -8.88
CA MET A 71 8.81 4.43 -9.97
C MET A 71 7.42 4.79 -9.45
N LEU A 72 6.93 4.10 -8.42
CA LEU A 72 5.64 4.39 -7.80
C LEU A 72 5.67 5.74 -7.07
N PHE A 73 6.77 6.07 -6.39
CA PHE A 73 6.99 7.40 -5.85
C PHE A 73 7.10 8.46 -6.94
N ALA A 74 7.80 8.18 -8.03
CA ALA A 74 7.88 9.06 -9.18
C ALA A 74 6.50 9.36 -9.76
N LEU A 75 5.64 8.35 -9.90
CA LEU A 75 4.27 8.54 -10.33
C LEU A 75 3.49 9.43 -9.34
N GLY A 76 3.59 9.17 -8.04
CA GLY A 76 2.93 9.98 -7.01
C GLY A 76 3.40 11.44 -7.00
N GLY A 77 4.71 11.66 -7.11
CA GLY A 77 5.31 12.99 -7.21
C GLY A 77 4.89 13.73 -8.48
N TYR A 78 4.87 13.04 -9.62
CA TYR A 78 4.42 13.61 -10.90
C TYR A 78 2.95 14.05 -10.83
N LEU A 79 2.06 13.21 -10.30
CA LEU A 79 0.64 13.55 -10.09
C LEU A 79 0.47 14.68 -9.05
N GLY A 80 1.36 14.77 -8.07
CA GLY A 80 1.42 15.85 -7.09
C GLY A 80 2.01 17.16 -7.60
N GLY A 81 2.51 17.20 -8.83
CA GLY A 81 3.12 18.40 -9.43
C GLY A 81 4.56 18.66 -8.98
N PHE A 82 5.29 17.66 -8.52
CA PHE A 82 6.72 17.80 -8.19
C PHE A 82 7.56 17.91 -9.47
N ASP A 83 8.39 18.94 -9.55
CA ASP A 83 9.20 19.26 -10.73
C ASP A 83 10.63 18.66 -10.70
N GLY A 84 11.00 17.99 -9.59
CA GLY A 84 12.35 17.44 -9.40
C GLY A 84 13.40 18.46 -8.96
N ASN A 85 13.03 19.73 -8.75
CA ASN A 85 13.95 20.81 -8.40
C ASN A 85 14.00 21.03 -6.88
N PHE A 86 14.41 19.99 -6.16
CA PHE A 86 14.75 20.07 -4.74
C PHE A 86 16.05 19.32 -4.49
N LEU A 87 16.93 19.95 -3.70
CA LEU A 87 18.20 19.35 -3.30
C LEU A 87 17.98 18.61 -1.99
N TRP A 88 18.28 17.31 -2.01
CA TRP A 88 18.10 16.39 -0.89
C TRP A 88 19.45 16.11 -0.22
N ASN A 89 19.97 17.08 0.51
CA ASN A 89 21.37 17.08 0.97
C ASN A 89 21.55 16.72 2.44
N ARG A 90 20.53 16.91 3.29
CA ARG A 90 20.63 16.56 4.72
C ARG A 90 19.28 16.20 5.32
N ILE A 91 19.32 15.29 6.29
CA ILE A 91 18.20 15.04 7.21
C ILE A 91 17.95 16.33 8.00
N GLY A 92 16.68 16.70 8.17
CA GLY A 92 16.25 17.95 8.81
C GLY A 92 16.29 19.17 7.90
N ALA A 93 16.60 19.03 6.60
CA ALA A 93 16.41 20.13 5.65
C ALA A 93 14.92 20.48 5.53
N GLU A 94 14.58 21.76 5.63
CA GLU A 94 13.21 22.21 5.44
C GLU A 94 12.81 22.11 3.96
N PHE A 95 11.58 21.65 3.73
CA PHE A 95 11.03 21.59 2.38
C PHE A 95 10.75 22.99 1.83
N SER A 96 11.22 23.24 0.60
CA SER A 96 10.86 24.43 -0.15
C SER A 96 9.34 24.50 -0.35
N PRO A 97 8.72 25.69 -0.41
CA PRO A 97 7.27 25.84 -0.59
C PRO A 97 6.70 25.10 -1.81
N ASN A 98 7.53 24.87 -2.83
CA ASN A 98 7.14 24.25 -4.09
C ASN A 98 7.05 22.72 -4.03
N VAL A 99 7.54 22.09 -2.96
CA VAL A 99 7.54 20.61 -2.84
C VAL A 99 6.18 20.13 -2.33
N PRO A 100 5.46 19.27 -3.07
CA PRO A 100 4.16 18.75 -2.66
C PRO A 100 4.30 17.62 -1.62
N ILE A 101 4.70 17.96 -0.39
CA ILE A 101 4.97 17.01 0.72
C ILE A 101 3.82 16.03 0.93
N TRP A 102 2.59 16.54 0.89
CA TRP A 102 1.40 15.71 1.10
C TRP A 102 1.26 14.62 0.04
N ALA A 103 1.51 14.95 -1.23
CA ALA A 103 1.42 13.99 -2.33
C ALA A 103 2.53 12.91 -2.25
N LEU A 104 3.73 13.31 -1.85
CA LEU A 104 4.88 12.40 -1.71
C LEU A 104 4.66 11.35 -0.60
N ARG A 105 4.07 11.77 0.53
CA ARG A 105 3.78 10.88 1.67
C ARG A 105 2.46 10.14 1.56
N LEU A 106 1.59 10.52 0.62
CA LEU A 106 0.23 9.99 0.50
C LEU A 106 0.22 8.48 0.26
N LEU A 107 1.04 8.03 -0.68
CA LEU A 107 1.05 6.64 -1.13
C LEU A 107 1.47 5.66 -0.01
N PRO A 108 2.58 5.88 0.72
CA PRO A 108 2.93 5.08 1.89
C PRO A 108 1.85 5.11 2.98
N ALA A 109 1.21 6.26 3.20
CA ALA A 109 0.19 6.42 4.22
C ALA A 109 -1.08 5.61 3.89
N ILE A 110 -1.48 5.61 2.61
CA ILE A 110 -2.59 4.77 2.12
C ILE A 110 -2.22 3.30 2.26
N ALA A 111 -1.03 2.89 1.77
CA ALA A 111 -0.58 1.50 1.84
C ALA A 111 -0.56 0.98 3.28
N GLY A 112 0.06 1.73 4.20
CA GLY A 112 0.08 1.40 5.61
C GLY A 112 -1.31 1.38 6.26
N GLY A 113 -2.23 2.24 5.82
CA GLY A 113 -3.61 2.28 6.32
C GLY A 113 -4.41 1.06 5.90
N LEU A 114 -4.19 0.58 4.68
CA LEU A 114 -4.82 -0.63 4.15
C LEU A 114 -4.23 -1.92 4.73
N CYS A 115 -3.04 -1.90 5.32
CA CYS A 115 -2.50 -3.06 6.04
C CYS A 115 -3.40 -3.54 7.20
N ILE A 116 -4.13 -2.63 7.85
CA ILE A 116 -5.01 -2.94 8.98
C ILE A 116 -6.21 -3.82 8.57
N PRO A 117 -7.05 -3.40 7.60
CA PRO A 117 -8.14 -4.26 7.14
C PRO A 117 -7.62 -5.56 6.50
N LEU A 118 -6.45 -5.56 5.86
CA LEU A 118 -5.83 -6.79 5.35
C LEU A 118 -5.51 -7.77 6.49
N ALA A 119 -4.91 -7.31 7.58
CA ALA A 119 -4.61 -8.15 8.74
C ALA A 119 -5.87 -8.76 9.37
N TYR A 120 -6.94 -7.98 9.48
CA TYR A 120 -8.25 -8.49 9.92
C TYR A 120 -8.74 -9.61 8.99
N GLN A 121 -8.72 -9.39 7.67
CA GLN A 121 -9.20 -10.39 6.71
C GLN A 121 -8.34 -11.66 6.72
N ILE A 122 -7.02 -11.55 6.86
CA ILE A 122 -6.12 -12.71 6.93
C ILE A 122 -6.55 -13.63 8.07
N LEU A 123 -6.82 -13.10 9.26
CA LEU A 123 -7.25 -13.91 10.41
C LEU A 123 -8.64 -14.51 10.22
N VAL A 124 -9.55 -13.80 9.56
CA VAL A 124 -10.87 -14.33 9.20
C VAL A 124 -10.73 -15.49 8.20
N GLU A 125 -9.86 -15.37 7.20
CA GLU A 125 -9.59 -16.45 6.23
C GLU A 125 -8.85 -17.65 6.84
N LEU A 126 -8.15 -17.44 7.95
CA LEU A 126 -7.56 -18.51 8.78
C LEU A 126 -8.58 -19.15 9.74
N HIS A 127 -9.87 -18.80 9.64
CA HIS A 127 -10.97 -19.31 10.47
C HIS A 127 -10.86 -18.98 11.97
N PHE A 128 -10.16 -17.91 12.34
CA PHE A 128 -10.25 -17.36 13.70
C PHE A 128 -11.58 -16.64 13.92
N THR A 129 -11.94 -16.45 15.19
CA THR A 129 -13.14 -15.68 15.54
C THR A 129 -12.96 -14.20 15.19
N HIS A 130 -14.06 -13.52 14.83
CA HIS A 130 -14.04 -12.10 14.52
C HIS A 130 -13.49 -11.23 15.67
N PHE A 131 -13.64 -11.66 16.92
CA PHE A 131 -13.08 -10.97 18.08
C PHE A 131 -11.55 -10.99 18.08
N VAL A 132 -10.94 -12.15 17.79
CA VAL A 132 -9.48 -12.29 17.69
C VAL A 132 -8.95 -11.50 16.49
N ALA A 133 -9.62 -11.59 15.35
CA ALA A 133 -9.26 -10.83 14.15
C ALA A 133 -9.30 -9.31 14.39
N LEU A 134 -10.34 -8.83 15.09
CA LEU A 134 -10.47 -7.42 15.46
C LEU A 134 -9.38 -7.00 16.45
N GLY A 135 -9.11 -7.82 17.47
CA GLY A 135 -8.03 -7.57 18.44
C GLY A 135 -6.67 -7.38 17.76
N ALA A 136 -6.31 -8.26 16.82
CA ALA A 136 -5.07 -8.15 16.07
C ALA A 136 -5.02 -6.90 15.18
N ALA A 137 -6.12 -6.57 14.49
CA ALA A 137 -6.19 -5.37 13.68
C ALA A 137 -6.06 -4.08 14.52
N VAL A 138 -6.62 -4.07 15.73
CA VAL A 138 -6.49 -2.97 16.69
C VAL A 138 -5.05 -2.85 17.20
N LEU A 139 -4.35 -3.95 17.46
CA LEU A 139 -2.93 -3.92 17.83
C LEU A 139 -2.07 -3.30 16.73
N ILE A 140 -2.30 -3.69 15.46
CA ILE A 140 -1.60 -3.11 14.30
C ILE A 140 -1.99 -1.64 14.08
N LEU A 141 -3.25 -1.28 14.35
CA LEU A 141 -3.74 0.09 14.23
C LEU A 141 -3.00 1.04 15.17
N PHE A 142 -2.71 0.60 16.39
CA PHE A 142 -2.02 1.38 17.43
C PHE A 142 -0.51 1.17 17.48
N GLU A 143 0.05 0.36 16.58
CA GLU A 143 1.49 0.11 16.61
C GLU A 143 2.28 1.30 16.04
N ASN A 144 3.07 1.92 16.90
CA ASN A 144 3.73 3.19 16.63
C ASN A 144 4.76 3.08 15.50
N SER A 145 5.54 2.00 15.43
CA SER A 145 6.55 1.82 14.39
C SER A 145 5.92 1.84 13.00
N LEU A 146 4.80 1.12 12.82
CA LEU A 146 4.08 1.08 11.55
C LEU A 146 3.41 2.42 11.22
N ILE A 147 2.91 3.14 12.21
CA ILE A 147 2.36 4.49 12.01
C ILE A 147 3.47 5.45 11.57
N THR A 148 4.61 5.45 12.25
CA THR A 148 5.71 6.37 11.92
C THR A 148 6.28 6.09 10.53
N GLN A 149 6.48 4.82 10.20
CA GLN A 149 7.06 4.41 8.93
C GLN A 149 6.14 4.71 7.74
N SER A 150 4.83 4.49 7.89
CA SER A 150 3.85 4.75 6.82
C SER A 150 3.54 6.22 6.58
N ARG A 151 3.90 7.12 7.50
CA ARG A 151 3.67 8.56 7.34
C ARG A 151 4.80 9.29 6.62
N LEU A 152 5.93 8.62 6.40
CA LEU A 152 7.09 9.17 5.71
C LEU A 152 7.17 8.62 4.28
N MET A 153 7.96 9.26 3.42
CA MET A 153 8.20 8.80 2.04
C MET A 153 9.16 7.59 2.03
N LEU A 154 8.66 6.47 2.54
CA LEU A 154 9.38 5.21 2.77
C LEU A 154 8.73 4.06 1.97
N LEU A 155 9.53 3.16 1.40
CA LEU A 155 9.05 2.08 0.51
C LEU A 155 8.47 0.88 1.27
N GLU A 156 8.84 0.71 2.52
CA GLU A 156 8.54 -0.46 3.33
C GLU A 156 7.05 -0.59 3.61
N SER A 157 6.32 0.52 3.72
CA SER A 157 4.85 0.46 3.92
C SER A 157 4.14 -0.09 2.68
N ILE A 158 4.67 0.18 1.49
CA ILE A 158 4.19 -0.35 0.22
C ILE A 158 4.55 -1.83 0.11
N LEU A 159 5.78 -2.20 0.50
CA LEU A 159 6.21 -3.60 0.56
C LEU A 159 5.34 -4.43 1.50
N ILE A 160 5.14 -3.98 2.74
CA ILE A 160 4.30 -4.67 3.74
C ILE A 160 2.87 -4.83 3.21
N PHE A 161 2.33 -3.80 2.56
CA PHE A 161 1.02 -3.88 1.93
C PHE A 161 0.96 -5.00 0.88
N PHE A 162 1.93 -5.08 -0.04
CA PHE A 162 1.95 -6.13 -1.07
C PHE A 162 2.20 -7.52 -0.48
N ILE A 163 3.00 -7.66 0.58
CA ILE A 163 3.18 -8.93 1.29
C ILE A 163 1.86 -9.38 1.91
N LEU A 164 1.17 -8.50 2.66
CA LEU A 164 -0.11 -8.84 3.28
C LEU A 164 -1.18 -9.14 2.22
N LEU A 165 -1.20 -8.40 1.12
CA LEU A 165 -2.10 -8.66 0.01
C LEU A 165 -1.82 -10.02 -0.66
N ALA A 166 -0.54 -10.38 -0.82
CA ALA A 166 -0.14 -11.70 -1.34
C ALA A 166 -0.60 -12.83 -0.42
N VAL A 167 -0.37 -12.70 0.90
CA VAL A 167 -0.81 -13.69 1.90
C VAL A 167 -2.33 -13.83 1.88
N LEU A 168 -3.06 -12.71 1.92
CA LEU A 168 -4.52 -12.73 1.89
C LEU A 168 -5.05 -13.36 0.60
N SER A 169 -4.49 -12.98 -0.55
CA SER A 169 -4.92 -13.50 -1.85
C SER A 169 -4.65 -15.00 -1.94
N TYR A 170 -3.52 -15.47 -1.42
CA TYR A 170 -3.20 -16.89 -1.34
C TYR A 170 -4.18 -17.65 -0.44
N LEU A 171 -4.53 -17.11 0.74
CA LEU A 171 -5.50 -17.75 1.63
C LEU A 171 -6.88 -17.84 0.98
N LYS A 172 -7.35 -16.76 0.35
CA LYS A 172 -8.63 -16.74 -0.38
C LYS A 172 -8.62 -17.70 -1.57
N PHE A 173 -7.51 -17.80 -2.28
CA PHE A 173 -7.30 -18.79 -3.33
C PHE A 173 -7.38 -20.22 -2.79
N HIS A 174 -6.68 -20.51 -1.68
CA HIS A 174 -6.66 -21.83 -1.05
C HIS A 174 -8.03 -22.26 -0.54
N ASN A 175 -8.77 -21.34 0.09
CA ASN A 175 -10.15 -21.58 0.52
C ASN A 175 -11.07 -21.80 -0.69
N SER A 176 -10.93 -20.98 -1.74
CA SER A 176 -11.67 -21.15 -3.00
C SER A 176 -11.35 -22.46 -3.72
N GLN A 177 -10.12 -22.97 -3.62
CA GLN A 177 -9.71 -24.25 -4.20
C GLN A 177 -10.47 -25.43 -3.58
N LYS A 178 -10.80 -25.35 -2.29
CA LYS A 178 -11.55 -26.39 -1.59
C LYS A 178 -13.05 -26.34 -1.90
N GLU A 179 -13.60 -25.13 -2.04
CA GLU A 179 -15.05 -24.94 -2.22
C GLU A 179 -15.49 -24.95 -3.69
N SER A 180 -14.78 -24.24 -4.57
CA SER A 180 -15.16 -24.02 -5.97
C SER A 180 -13.94 -23.84 -6.91
N PRO A 181 -13.22 -24.93 -7.21
CA PRO A 181 -12.04 -24.86 -8.08
C PRO A 181 -12.39 -24.35 -9.49
N PHE A 182 -11.48 -23.60 -10.10
CA PHE A 182 -11.61 -22.99 -11.44
C PHE A 182 -12.75 -21.99 -11.61
N SER A 183 -13.34 -21.49 -10.52
CA SER A 183 -14.30 -20.39 -10.57
C SER A 183 -13.63 -19.06 -10.97
N ALA A 184 -14.43 -18.05 -11.36
CA ALA A 184 -13.89 -16.72 -11.67
C ALA A 184 -13.18 -16.08 -10.45
N ARG A 185 -13.72 -16.30 -9.24
CA ARG A 185 -13.09 -15.85 -7.98
C ARG A 185 -11.76 -16.53 -7.75
N TRP A 186 -11.67 -17.83 -8.04
CA TRP A 186 -10.45 -18.60 -7.93
C TRP A 186 -9.33 -18.03 -8.82
N TRP A 187 -9.62 -17.76 -10.09
CA TRP A 187 -8.66 -17.15 -11.02
C TRP A 187 -8.26 -15.73 -10.58
N LEU A 188 -9.21 -14.95 -10.10
CA LEU A 188 -8.94 -13.61 -9.56
C LEU A 188 -7.93 -13.67 -8.41
N TRP A 189 -8.15 -14.52 -7.41
CA TRP A 189 -7.25 -14.64 -6.26
C TRP A 189 -5.89 -15.23 -6.64
N LEU A 190 -5.85 -16.16 -7.59
CA LEU A 190 -4.59 -16.70 -8.11
C LEU A 190 -3.75 -15.62 -8.79
N LEU A 191 -4.34 -14.87 -9.73
CA LEU A 191 -3.66 -13.80 -10.44
C LEU A 191 -3.22 -12.69 -9.48
N LEU A 192 -4.09 -12.33 -8.53
CA LEU A 192 -3.77 -11.30 -7.53
C LEU A 192 -2.62 -11.75 -6.62
N THR A 193 -2.53 -13.03 -6.28
CA THR A 193 -1.38 -13.60 -5.54
C THR A 193 -0.09 -13.42 -6.34
N GLY A 194 -0.09 -13.81 -7.62
CA GLY A 194 1.08 -13.66 -8.49
C GLY A 194 1.54 -12.20 -8.63
N ILE A 195 0.60 -11.29 -8.92
CA ILE A 195 0.88 -9.85 -9.05
C ILE A 195 1.45 -9.29 -7.75
N SER A 196 0.81 -9.59 -6.61
CA SER A 196 1.25 -9.08 -5.30
C SER A 196 2.64 -9.61 -4.93
N CYS A 197 2.93 -10.89 -5.19
CA CYS A 197 4.26 -11.47 -5.00
C CYS A 197 5.31 -10.82 -5.91
N SER A 198 4.99 -10.54 -7.18
CA SER A 198 5.90 -9.84 -8.08
C SER A 198 6.19 -8.41 -7.62
N CYS A 199 5.15 -7.67 -7.19
CA CYS A 199 5.31 -6.33 -6.63
C CYS A 199 6.17 -6.37 -5.36
N ALA A 200 5.91 -7.29 -4.42
CA ALA A 200 6.71 -7.44 -3.21
C ALA A 200 8.16 -7.86 -3.50
N GLY A 201 8.38 -8.79 -4.43
CA GLY A 201 9.72 -9.22 -4.85
C GLY A 201 10.53 -8.12 -5.52
N GLN A 202 9.87 -7.13 -6.13
CA GLN A 202 10.52 -5.93 -6.67
C GLN A 202 10.89 -4.88 -5.61
N HIS A 203 10.65 -5.16 -4.33
CA HIS A 203 11.04 -4.31 -3.22
C HIS A 203 12.08 -4.96 -2.30
N VAL A 204 12.37 -6.26 -2.46
CA VAL A 204 13.28 -7.02 -1.60
C VAL A 204 14.48 -7.47 -2.43
N LEU A 205 15.54 -6.68 -2.42
CA LEU A 205 16.91 -7.13 -2.69
C LEU A 205 17.84 -6.30 -1.80
N ASP A 206 17.91 -6.68 -0.52
CA ASP A 206 19.07 -6.40 0.33
C ASP A 206 20.09 -7.53 0.16
#